data_AF-A0A813HTK6-F1
#
_entry.id   AF-A0A813HTK6-F1
#
_cell.length_a   1.000
_cell.length_b   1.000
_cell.length_c   1.000
_cell.angle_alpha   90.00
_cell.angle_beta   90.00
_cell.angle_gamma   90.00
#
_symmetry.space_group_name_H-M   'P 1'
#
loop_
_entity.id
_entity.type
_entity.pdbx_description
1 polymer ?
#
loop_
_entity_poly.entity_id
_entity_poly.type
_entity_poly.pdbx_seq_one_letter_code
_entity_poly.pdbx_strand_id
1 'polypeptide(L)'
;GWPSDDQPTASLAVQLDAGPTRRRVTHSLRESVRDSLIWADADGTDKRRSEALANAAVLAHAPTSSIRAISAAARESAGVWASIVRGQVSGRPAVTASSQQLLDFGRSLEGQVSAGERAEWQRWRSAPQEEEPEEKLPELQQEDGPEAVEDSDLEEDATAAAAAAPLAPLRPYQQAALDAVSTASPSNCCVVLPCGAGKTRVGSAITCQFLRENPNGCVVVLCLRREGMRQWARELSENWGTAALEVSGPISELGSALCKSQVILVTYHRLLSDKRRSDKTAGESAQSWEDDGIGEGGALDAAAGGAVAARFE
;
A
#
# COMPACT_ATOMS: atom_id res chain seq x y z
N GLY A 1 -10.91 4.40 6.98
CA GLY A 1 -9.74 5.22 6.63
C GLY A 1 -9.91 5.91 5.29
N TRP A 2 -10.45 7.13 5.30
CA TRP A 2 -10.60 7.95 4.09
C TRP A 2 -9.26 8.61 3.70
N PRO A 3 -8.93 8.80 2.40
CA PRO A 3 -7.72 9.53 2.01
C PRO A 3 -7.75 10.98 2.51
N SER A 4 -6.57 11.60 2.71
CA SER A 4 -6.49 13.00 3.15
C SER A 4 -7.16 13.97 2.16
N ASP A 5 -7.62 15.11 2.66
CA ASP A 5 -8.40 16.15 1.97
C ASP A 5 -7.70 16.66 0.71
N ASP A 6 -6.37 16.69 0.77
CA ASP A 6 -5.46 17.21 -0.24
C ASP A 6 -4.83 16.11 -1.10
N GLN A 7 -5.24 14.85 -0.95
CA GLN A 7 -4.82 13.81 -1.90
C GLN A 7 -5.79 13.84 -3.07
N PRO A 8 -5.47 14.53 -4.19
CA PRO A 8 -6.33 14.46 -5.35
C PRO A 8 -6.40 12.99 -5.75
N THR A 9 -7.59 12.51 -6.12
CA THR A 9 -7.70 11.27 -6.90
C THR A 9 -6.82 11.33 -8.14
N ALA A 10 -6.33 12.50 -8.57
CA ALA A 10 -5.27 12.65 -9.57
C ALA A 10 -3.88 12.15 -9.11
N SER A 11 -3.48 12.31 -7.83
CA SER A 11 -2.25 11.70 -7.28
C SER A 11 -2.40 10.19 -7.21
N LEU A 12 -3.58 9.71 -6.81
CA LEU A 12 -3.95 8.30 -6.87
C LEU A 12 -4.04 7.82 -8.33
N ALA A 13 -4.55 8.64 -9.25
CA ALA A 13 -4.71 8.34 -10.68
C ALA A 13 -3.35 8.30 -11.38
N VAL A 14 -2.42 9.18 -11.03
CA VAL A 14 -1.02 9.16 -11.50
C VAL A 14 -0.29 7.93 -10.93
N GLN A 15 -0.57 7.52 -9.70
CA GLN A 15 -0.10 6.23 -9.15
C GLN A 15 -0.79 5.01 -9.79
N LEU A 16 -2.05 5.15 -10.25
CA LEU A 16 -2.85 4.13 -10.95
C LEU A 16 -2.48 3.99 -12.43
N ASP A 17 -2.04 5.07 -13.09
CA ASP A 17 -1.60 5.12 -14.49
C ASP A 17 -0.19 4.52 -14.67
N ALA A 18 0.57 4.39 -13.59
CA ALA A 18 1.95 3.88 -13.61
C ALA A 18 2.10 2.35 -13.47
N GLY A 19 1.03 1.52 -13.49
CA GLY A 19 1.23 0.06 -13.57
C GLY A 19 0.03 -0.90 -13.35
N PRO A 20 0.30 -2.23 -13.31
CA PRO A 20 -0.71 -3.32 -13.24
C PRO A 20 -1.63 -3.34 -12.01
N THR A 21 -1.42 -2.45 -11.04
CA THR A 21 -2.19 -2.36 -9.78
C THR A 21 -3.59 -1.76 -9.98
N ARG A 22 -3.89 -1.33 -11.23
CA ARG A 22 -5.11 -0.65 -11.68
C ARG A 22 -6.40 -1.23 -11.13
N ARG A 23 -6.60 -2.55 -11.17
CA ARG A 23 -7.91 -3.16 -10.80
C ARG A 23 -8.19 -3.11 -9.30
N ARG A 24 -7.21 -3.41 -8.44
CA ARG A 24 -7.44 -3.52 -6.99
C ARG A 24 -7.59 -2.16 -6.31
N VAL A 25 -6.76 -1.19 -6.67
CA VAL A 25 -6.82 0.15 -6.07
C VAL A 25 -8.05 0.91 -6.57
N THR A 26 -8.43 0.75 -7.85
CA THR A 26 -9.69 1.33 -8.35
C THR A 26 -10.91 0.72 -7.66
N HIS A 27 -10.89 -0.59 -7.38
CA HIS A 27 -11.97 -1.24 -6.65
C HIS A 27 -12.06 -0.73 -5.21
N SER A 28 -10.94 -0.66 -4.49
CA SER A 28 -10.91 -0.16 -3.11
C SER A 28 -11.30 1.31 -2.99
N LEU A 29 -10.85 2.16 -3.93
CA LEU A 29 -11.28 3.57 -3.99
C LEU A 29 -12.77 3.67 -4.29
N ARG A 30 -13.26 2.92 -5.28
CA ARG A 30 -14.68 2.90 -5.64
C ARG A 30 -15.54 2.45 -4.47
N GLU A 31 -15.11 1.42 -3.75
CA GLU A 31 -15.77 0.89 -2.57
C GLU A 31 -15.81 1.94 -1.45
N SER A 32 -14.70 2.59 -1.14
CA SER A 32 -14.65 3.67 -0.14
C SER A 32 -15.55 4.86 -0.51
N VAL A 33 -15.55 5.28 -1.79
CA VAL A 33 -16.44 6.35 -2.27
C VAL A 33 -17.91 5.93 -2.21
N ARG A 34 -18.22 4.69 -2.60
CA ARG A 34 -19.58 4.12 -2.53
C ARG A 34 -20.07 4.13 -1.08
N ASP A 35 -19.27 3.63 -0.16
CA ASP A 35 -19.64 3.51 1.26
C ASP A 35 -19.88 4.89 1.88
N SER A 36 -19.08 5.90 1.47
CA SER A 36 -19.27 7.30 1.88
C SER A 36 -20.55 7.94 1.34
N LEU A 37 -21.10 7.38 0.27
CA LEU A 37 -22.31 7.83 -0.41
C LEU A 37 -23.46 6.84 -0.25
N ILE A 38 -23.37 5.89 0.68
CA ILE A 38 -24.38 4.83 0.86
C ILE A 38 -25.77 5.39 1.21
N TRP A 39 -25.81 6.57 1.81
CA TRP A 39 -27.04 7.31 2.08
C TRP A 39 -27.81 7.71 0.81
N ALA A 40 -27.17 7.73 -0.36
CA ALA A 40 -27.84 7.99 -1.64
C ALA A 40 -28.80 6.88 -2.04
N ASP A 41 -28.72 5.70 -1.41
CA ASP A 41 -29.60 4.55 -1.64
C ASP A 41 -30.79 4.50 -0.65
N ALA A 42 -31.07 5.62 0.05
CA ALA A 42 -32.09 5.67 1.10
C ALA A 42 -33.54 5.43 0.64
N ASP A 43 -33.85 5.58 -0.66
CA ASP A 43 -35.22 5.33 -1.15
C ASP A 43 -35.60 3.84 -1.19
N GLY A 44 -34.65 2.95 -0.88
CA GLY A 44 -34.86 1.50 -0.89
C GLY A 44 -35.19 0.94 -2.27
N THR A 45 -35.06 1.74 -3.33
CA THR A 45 -35.20 1.24 -4.69
C THR A 45 -33.96 0.42 -5.03
N ASP A 46 -34.12 -0.59 -5.88
CA ASP A 46 -33.03 -1.46 -6.33
C ASP A 46 -31.97 -0.72 -7.19
N LYS A 47 -32.03 0.61 -7.24
CA LYS A 47 -31.10 1.47 -7.96
C LYS A 47 -29.97 1.85 -7.03
N ARG A 48 -28.81 1.21 -7.24
CA ARG A 48 -27.55 1.52 -6.54
C ARG A 48 -26.98 2.88 -6.97
N ARG A 49 -27.52 3.97 -6.42
CA ARG A 49 -27.13 5.35 -6.69
C ARG A 49 -25.72 5.64 -6.16
N SER A 50 -25.40 5.12 -4.98
CA SER A 50 -24.04 5.19 -4.42
C SER A 50 -23.01 4.61 -5.39
N GLU A 51 -23.32 3.46 -6.01
CA GLU A 51 -22.46 2.80 -7.01
C GLU A 51 -22.34 3.63 -8.29
N ALA A 52 -23.44 4.22 -8.77
CA ALA A 52 -23.43 5.09 -9.94
C ALA A 52 -22.59 6.36 -9.72
N LEU A 53 -22.69 6.98 -8.54
CA LEU A 53 -21.87 8.15 -8.17
C LEU A 53 -20.40 7.77 -7.99
N ALA A 54 -20.09 6.64 -7.34
CA ALA A 54 -18.73 6.16 -7.20
C ALA A 54 -18.07 5.87 -8.55
N ASN A 55 -18.81 5.24 -9.48
CA ASN A 55 -18.36 5.02 -10.85
C ASN A 55 -18.11 6.34 -11.58
N ALA A 56 -19.04 7.30 -11.47
CA ALA A 56 -18.88 8.61 -12.08
C ALA A 56 -17.68 9.39 -11.52
N ALA A 57 -17.43 9.30 -10.22
CA ALA A 57 -16.30 9.92 -9.56
C ALA A 57 -14.96 9.38 -10.08
N VAL A 58 -14.85 8.06 -10.17
CA VAL A 58 -13.66 7.38 -10.72
C VAL A 58 -13.46 7.75 -12.19
N LEU A 59 -14.51 7.71 -13.01
CA LEU A 59 -14.43 8.03 -14.44
C LEU A 59 -14.11 9.51 -14.70
N ALA A 60 -14.57 10.42 -13.84
CA ALA A 60 -14.30 11.84 -13.95
C ALA A 60 -12.97 12.26 -13.29
N HIS A 61 -12.26 11.33 -12.64
CA HIS A 61 -11.09 11.62 -11.80
C HIS A 61 -11.40 12.73 -10.76
N ALA A 62 -12.60 12.69 -10.19
CA ALA A 62 -13.06 13.72 -9.26
C ALA A 62 -12.28 13.64 -7.94
N PRO A 63 -11.74 14.76 -7.42
CA PRO A 63 -10.95 14.75 -6.19
C PRO A 63 -11.82 14.27 -5.01
N THR A 64 -11.17 13.71 -4.01
CA THR A 64 -11.84 13.26 -2.79
C THR A 64 -12.61 14.44 -2.15
N SER A 65 -12.03 15.63 -2.11
CA SER A 65 -12.74 16.86 -1.69
C SER A 65 -14.09 17.10 -2.38
N SER A 66 -14.27 16.72 -3.66
CA SER A 66 -15.57 16.80 -4.35
C SER A 66 -16.61 15.82 -3.77
N ILE A 67 -16.19 14.61 -3.39
CA ILE A 67 -17.10 13.65 -2.74
C ILE A 67 -17.53 14.16 -1.36
N ARG A 68 -16.61 14.77 -0.61
CA ARG A 68 -16.96 15.43 0.66
C ARG A 68 -17.88 16.62 0.45
N ALA A 69 -17.65 17.42 -0.59
CA ALA A 69 -18.50 18.53 -0.96
C ALA A 69 -19.94 18.08 -1.26
N ILE A 70 -20.12 16.96 -1.96
CA ILE A 70 -21.45 16.37 -2.18
C ILE A 70 -22.11 16.00 -0.85
N SER A 71 -21.42 15.23 0.01
CA SER A 71 -21.96 14.82 1.31
C SER A 71 -22.27 16.02 2.21
N ALA A 72 -21.42 17.05 2.22
CA ALA A 72 -21.63 18.28 2.97
C ALA A 72 -22.86 19.06 2.44
N ALA A 73 -22.95 19.25 1.12
CA ALA A 73 -24.09 19.94 0.50
C ALA A 73 -25.41 19.18 0.72
N ALA A 74 -25.40 17.84 0.67
CA ALA A 74 -26.54 17.00 0.99
C ALA A 74 -26.95 17.10 2.47
N ARG A 75 -25.99 17.24 3.40
CA ARG A 75 -26.28 17.49 4.82
C ARG A 75 -26.86 18.87 5.08
N GLU A 76 -26.45 19.88 4.31
CA GLU A 76 -26.92 21.26 4.47
C GLU A 76 -28.30 21.49 3.84
N SER A 77 -28.60 20.84 2.71
CA SER A 77 -29.82 21.05 1.95
C SER A 77 -30.60 19.75 1.69
N ALA A 78 -31.83 19.69 2.20
CA ALA A 78 -32.76 18.58 1.94
C ALA A 78 -33.06 18.41 0.44
N GLY A 79 -33.05 19.51 -0.33
CA GLY A 79 -33.25 19.47 -1.77
C GLY A 79 -32.10 18.79 -2.52
N VAL A 80 -30.85 19.05 -2.13
CA VAL A 80 -29.69 18.33 -2.69
C VAL A 80 -29.81 16.84 -2.39
N TRP A 81 -30.03 16.49 -1.11
CA TRP A 81 -30.18 15.10 -0.68
C TRP A 81 -31.27 14.37 -1.46
N ALA A 82 -32.49 14.93 -1.50
CA ALA A 82 -33.62 14.31 -2.19
C ALA A 82 -33.38 14.18 -3.70
N SER A 83 -32.74 15.19 -4.32
CA SER A 83 -32.43 15.15 -5.76
C SER A 83 -31.43 14.03 -6.12
N ILE A 84 -30.47 13.74 -5.24
CA ILE A 84 -29.49 12.68 -5.42
C ILE A 84 -30.15 11.31 -5.22
N VAL A 85 -30.93 11.15 -4.15
CA VAL A 85 -31.66 9.91 -3.84
C VAL A 85 -32.62 9.55 -5.00
N ARG A 86 -33.39 10.51 -5.49
CA ARG A 86 -34.27 10.34 -6.67
C ARG A 86 -33.49 10.09 -7.97
N GLY A 87 -32.19 10.39 -8.00
CA GLY A 87 -31.32 10.31 -9.17
C GLY A 87 -31.49 11.44 -10.19
N GLN A 88 -32.11 12.56 -9.79
CA GLN A 88 -32.19 13.78 -10.60
C GLN A 88 -30.82 14.44 -10.76
N VAL A 89 -30.00 14.38 -9.71
CA VAL A 89 -28.58 14.76 -9.74
C VAL A 89 -27.76 13.48 -9.59
N SER A 90 -27.16 13.05 -10.69
CA SER A 90 -26.36 11.82 -10.72
C SER A 90 -25.23 11.93 -11.74
N GLY A 91 -24.36 10.93 -11.77
CA GLY A 91 -23.30 10.86 -12.76
C GLY A 91 -22.29 12.00 -12.65
N ARG A 92 -21.70 12.38 -13.78
CA ARG A 92 -20.62 13.38 -13.85
C ARG A 92 -21.03 14.77 -13.31
N PRO A 93 -22.21 15.34 -13.63
CA PRO A 93 -22.61 16.65 -13.12
C PRO A 93 -22.61 16.74 -11.59
N ALA A 94 -23.03 15.68 -10.90
CA ALA A 94 -23.04 15.63 -9.44
C ALA A 94 -21.62 15.74 -8.86
N VAL A 95 -20.66 15.04 -9.46
CA VAL A 95 -19.28 14.96 -8.93
C VAL A 95 -18.39 16.13 -9.33
N THR A 96 -18.72 16.83 -10.42
CA THR A 96 -17.93 17.97 -10.90
C THR A 96 -18.51 19.32 -10.48
N ALA A 97 -19.73 19.37 -9.96
CA ALA A 97 -20.32 20.60 -9.47
C ALA A 97 -19.58 21.11 -8.22
N SER A 98 -19.43 22.43 -8.12
CA SER A 98 -18.98 23.07 -6.89
C SER A 98 -20.04 22.94 -5.79
N SER A 99 -19.61 23.03 -4.52
CA SER A 99 -20.54 23.01 -3.38
C SER A 99 -21.64 24.07 -3.52
N GLN A 100 -21.28 25.28 -3.98
CA GLN A 100 -22.24 26.37 -4.17
C GLN A 100 -23.29 26.03 -5.24
N GLN A 101 -22.88 25.46 -6.38
CA GLN A 101 -23.81 25.03 -7.43
C GLN A 101 -24.78 23.95 -6.95
N LEU A 102 -24.28 22.98 -6.15
CA LEU A 102 -25.14 21.96 -5.54
C LEU A 102 -26.16 22.60 -4.60
N LEU A 103 -25.72 23.51 -3.71
CA LEU A 103 -26.61 24.18 -2.76
C LEU A 103 -27.67 25.04 -3.46
N ASP A 104 -27.30 25.82 -4.47
CA ASP A 104 -28.26 26.65 -5.20
C ASP A 104 -29.29 25.80 -5.95
N PHE A 105 -28.86 24.68 -6.54
CA PHE A 105 -29.76 23.70 -7.12
C PHE A 105 -30.70 23.09 -6.06
N GLY A 106 -30.16 22.68 -4.90
CA GLY A 106 -30.96 22.13 -3.80
C GLY A 106 -32.00 23.10 -3.26
N ARG A 107 -31.65 24.37 -3.07
CA ARG A 107 -32.58 25.44 -2.67
C ARG A 107 -33.73 25.59 -3.66
N SER A 108 -33.45 25.50 -4.97
CA SER A 108 -34.49 25.57 -6.00
C SER A 108 -35.50 24.42 -5.96
N LEU A 109 -35.11 23.26 -5.41
CA LEU A 109 -35.94 22.08 -5.26
C LEU A 109 -36.53 21.89 -3.87
N GLU A 110 -36.22 22.76 -2.90
CA GLU A 110 -36.59 22.57 -1.51
C GLU A 110 -38.11 22.54 -1.27
N GLY A 111 -38.87 23.26 -2.10
CA GLY A 111 -40.33 23.22 -2.13
C GLY A 111 -40.93 21.94 -2.70
N GLN A 112 -40.13 21.10 -3.36
CA GLN A 112 -40.54 19.81 -3.95
C GLN A 112 -40.18 18.61 -3.07
N VAL A 113 -39.53 18.83 -1.93
CA VAL A 113 -39.19 17.78 -0.97
C VAL A 113 -40.43 17.47 -0.12
N SER A 114 -40.90 16.23 -0.17
CA SER A 114 -42.06 15.81 0.62
C SER A 114 -41.75 15.83 2.13
N ALA A 115 -42.79 15.84 2.96
CA ALA A 115 -42.63 15.77 4.40
C ALA A 115 -41.93 14.48 4.86
N GLY A 116 -42.21 13.35 4.18
CA GLY A 116 -41.57 12.06 4.44
C GLY A 116 -40.07 12.09 4.18
N GLU A 117 -39.66 12.55 3.00
CA GLU A 117 -38.24 12.68 2.63
C GLU A 117 -37.51 13.66 3.56
N ARG A 118 -38.17 14.75 3.97
CA ARG A 118 -37.57 15.69 4.92
C ARG A 118 -37.33 15.04 6.29
N ALA A 119 -38.22 14.18 6.75
CA ALA A 119 -38.05 13.44 7.99
C ALA A 119 -36.92 12.40 7.90
N GLU A 120 -36.79 11.71 6.75
CA GLU A 120 -35.69 10.78 6.49
C GLU A 120 -34.34 11.51 6.43
N TRP A 121 -34.27 12.62 5.70
CA TRP A 121 -33.07 13.47 5.66
C TRP A 121 -32.68 13.98 7.06
N GLN A 122 -33.64 14.43 7.88
CA GLN A 122 -33.36 14.85 9.26
C GLN A 122 -32.83 13.69 10.11
N ARG A 123 -33.39 12.49 9.96
CA ARG A 123 -32.91 11.29 10.65
C ARG A 123 -31.49 10.95 10.25
N TRP A 124 -31.19 10.92 8.94
CA TRP A 124 -29.84 10.68 8.43
C TRP A 124 -28.84 11.75 8.89
N ARG A 125 -29.22 13.03 8.82
CA ARG A 125 -28.38 14.16 9.25
C ARG A 125 -28.04 14.10 10.74
N SER A 126 -28.99 13.61 11.56
CA SER A 126 -28.84 13.52 13.01
C SER A 126 -28.20 12.22 13.47
N ALA A 127 -28.03 11.24 12.57
CA ALA A 127 -27.31 10.01 12.88
C ALA A 127 -25.89 10.41 13.30
N PRO A 128 -25.40 9.92 14.47
CA PRO A 128 -24.02 10.17 14.86
C PRO A 128 -23.16 9.72 13.69
N GLN A 129 -22.36 10.65 13.17
CA GLN A 129 -21.31 10.27 12.25
C GLN A 129 -20.49 9.29 13.08
N GLU A 130 -20.46 8.01 12.68
CA GLU A 130 -19.57 7.04 13.29
C GLU A 130 -18.19 7.69 13.22
N GLU A 131 -17.76 8.28 14.33
CA GLU A 131 -16.41 8.81 14.47
C GLU A 131 -15.58 7.56 14.28
N GLU A 132 -14.92 7.47 13.11
CA GLU A 132 -14.02 6.34 12.84
C GLU A 132 -13.16 6.22 14.09
N PRO A 133 -13.19 5.07 14.79
CA PRO A 133 -12.51 4.93 16.05
C PRO A 133 -11.10 5.41 15.81
N GLU A 134 -10.69 6.51 16.46
CA GLU A 134 -9.33 7.01 16.38
C GLU A 134 -8.46 5.79 16.64
N GLU A 135 -7.84 5.30 15.56
CA GLU A 135 -6.95 4.16 15.61
C GLU A 135 -5.77 4.68 16.40
N LYS A 136 -5.86 4.57 17.73
CA LYS A 136 -4.78 4.85 18.67
C LYS A 136 -3.68 3.90 18.25
N LEU A 137 -2.79 4.41 17.39
CA LEU A 137 -1.53 3.79 17.04
C LEU A 137 -0.93 3.31 18.37
N PRO A 138 -0.73 2.00 18.55
CA PRO A 138 -0.23 1.49 19.81
C PRO A 138 1.08 2.19 20.11
N GLU A 139 1.10 2.88 21.24
CA GLU A 139 2.28 3.51 21.81
C GLU A 139 3.32 2.39 21.97
N LEU A 140 4.34 2.42 21.11
CA LEU A 140 5.45 1.47 21.11
C LEU A 140 6.15 1.57 22.47
N GLN A 141 5.78 0.70 23.40
CA GLN A 141 6.47 0.52 24.66
C GLN A 141 7.86 -0.05 24.32
N GLN A 142 8.89 0.74 24.62
CA GLN A 142 10.27 0.29 24.75
C GLN A 142 10.30 -0.81 25.79
N GLU A 143 10.48 -2.05 25.36
CA GLU A 143 10.88 -3.13 26.26
C GLU A 143 12.41 -3.13 26.37
N ASP A 144 12.88 -2.93 27.59
CA ASP A 144 14.26 -3.10 28.02
C ASP A 144 14.74 -4.53 27.73
N GLY A 145 15.98 -4.67 27.23
CA GLY A 145 16.68 -5.94 27.05
C GLY A 145 16.86 -6.70 28.38
N PRO A 146 17.14 -8.01 28.35
CA PRO A 146 18.51 -8.53 28.08
C PRO A 146 18.44 -9.85 27.24
N GLU A 147 19.47 -10.63 26.91
CA GLU A 147 20.65 -11.09 27.64
C GLU A 147 21.57 -11.84 26.64
N ALA A 148 22.88 -11.78 26.85
CA ALA A 148 23.88 -12.41 25.99
C ALA A 148 23.79 -13.95 26.05
N VAL A 149 23.76 -14.60 24.88
CA VAL A 149 23.93 -16.05 24.76
C VAL A 149 25.26 -16.33 24.05
N GLU A 150 26.06 -17.12 24.74
CA GLU A 150 27.43 -17.51 24.44
C GLU A 150 27.57 -18.41 23.19
N ASP A 151 28.81 -18.40 22.70
CA ASP A 151 29.35 -19.00 21.49
C ASP A 151 29.02 -20.49 21.26
N SER A 152 28.82 -20.82 19.98
CA SER A 152 28.84 -22.19 19.46
C SER A 152 29.59 -22.19 18.13
N ASP A 153 30.84 -22.66 18.19
CA ASP A 153 31.73 -22.92 17.05
C ASP A 153 31.03 -23.76 15.97
N LEU A 154 30.92 -23.21 14.75
CA LEU A 154 30.56 -23.97 13.56
C LEU A 154 31.68 -23.85 12.53
N GLU A 155 32.16 -25.02 12.16
CA GLU A 155 33.33 -25.25 11.31
C GLU A 155 33.22 -24.60 9.93
N GLU A 156 34.39 -24.15 9.50
CA GLU A 156 34.72 -23.40 8.30
C GLU A 156 34.68 -24.31 7.06
N ASP A 157 33.61 -24.25 6.26
CA ASP A 157 33.61 -24.85 4.92
C ASP A 157 34.06 -23.81 3.89
N ALA A 158 35.38 -23.70 3.77
CA ALA A 158 36.06 -22.86 2.80
C ALA A 158 36.21 -23.60 1.46
N THR A 159 35.26 -23.43 0.53
CA THR A 159 35.47 -23.57 -0.93
C THR A 159 34.34 -22.82 -1.67
N ALA A 160 34.52 -21.93 -2.65
CA ALA A 160 35.64 -21.52 -3.46
C ALA A 160 35.45 -20.04 -3.85
N ALA A 161 36.45 -19.19 -3.56
CA ALA A 161 36.50 -17.82 -4.05
C ALA A 161 36.81 -17.85 -5.56
N ALA A 162 35.76 -17.85 -6.38
CA ALA A 162 35.88 -17.49 -7.78
C ALA A 162 36.48 -16.08 -7.84
N ALA A 163 37.61 -15.92 -8.53
CA ALA A 163 38.29 -14.66 -8.71
C ALA A 163 37.33 -13.63 -9.32
N ALA A 164 36.73 -12.82 -8.44
CA ALA A 164 35.74 -11.82 -8.81
C ALA A 164 36.41 -10.79 -9.73
N ALA A 165 35.78 -10.53 -10.87
CA ALA A 165 36.17 -9.42 -11.73
C ALA A 165 36.26 -8.14 -10.87
N PRO A 166 37.22 -7.23 -11.14
CA PRO A 166 37.38 -6.02 -10.36
C PRO A 166 36.07 -5.24 -10.33
N LEU A 167 35.52 -5.10 -9.12
CA LEU A 167 34.28 -4.37 -8.83
C LEU A 167 34.41 -2.98 -9.44
N ALA A 168 33.51 -2.59 -10.35
CA ALA A 168 33.54 -1.22 -10.84
C ALA A 168 33.30 -0.27 -9.65
N PRO A 169 34.19 0.70 -9.40
CA PRO A 169 34.11 1.54 -8.21
C PRO A 169 32.80 2.35 -8.20
N LEU A 170 32.30 2.65 -7.00
CA LEU A 170 31.16 3.55 -6.82
C LEU A 170 31.50 4.93 -7.39
N ARG A 171 30.50 5.59 -7.97
CA ARG A 171 30.64 7.00 -8.38
C ARG A 171 30.77 7.89 -7.14
N PRO A 172 31.39 9.09 -7.22
CA PRO A 172 31.60 9.94 -6.05
C PRO A 172 30.33 10.24 -5.24
N TYR A 173 29.19 10.50 -5.90
CA TYR A 173 27.92 10.74 -5.21
C TYR A 173 27.33 9.49 -4.55
N GLN A 174 27.66 8.29 -5.06
CA GLN A 174 27.24 7.01 -4.47
C GLN A 174 28.09 6.70 -3.24
N GLN A 175 29.39 6.98 -3.30
CA GLN A 175 30.29 6.87 -2.15
C GLN A 175 29.87 7.83 -1.04
N ALA A 176 29.58 9.10 -1.36
CA ALA A 176 29.08 10.06 -0.39
C ALA A 176 27.75 9.61 0.27
N ALA A 177 26.87 8.95 -0.50
CA ALA A 177 25.65 8.37 0.06
C ALA A 177 25.94 7.19 1.01
N LEU A 178 26.90 6.32 0.67
CA LEU A 178 27.34 5.22 1.53
C LEU A 178 27.96 5.75 2.84
N ASP A 179 28.83 6.75 2.74
CA ASP A 179 29.49 7.39 3.88
C ASP A 179 28.47 8.09 4.81
N ALA A 180 27.44 8.72 4.23
CA ALA A 180 26.37 9.33 5.01
C ALA A 180 25.52 8.28 5.77
N VAL A 181 25.30 7.10 5.18
CA VAL A 181 24.58 6.00 5.85
C VAL A 181 25.40 5.41 6.99
N SER A 182 26.71 5.20 6.80
CA SER A 182 27.57 4.61 7.82
C SER A 182 27.78 5.51 9.04
N THR A 183 27.57 6.82 8.88
CA THR A 183 27.72 7.82 9.95
C THR A 183 26.39 8.33 10.50
N ALA A 184 25.25 7.84 10.01
CA ALA A 184 23.93 8.28 10.43
C ALA A 184 23.63 7.92 11.90
N SER A 185 23.03 8.87 12.62
CA SER A 185 22.52 8.67 13.98
C SER A 185 21.14 9.34 14.10
N PRO A 186 20.05 8.60 14.39
CA PRO A 186 19.98 7.14 14.59
C PRO A 186 20.37 6.35 13.33
N SER A 187 20.69 5.06 13.50
CA SER A 187 21.14 4.16 12.41
C SER A 187 20.11 3.98 11.29
N ASN A 188 18.84 4.30 11.58
CA ASN A 188 17.74 4.31 10.62
C ASN A 188 17.72 5.61 9.81
N CYS A 189 18.01 5.52 8.51
CA CYS A 189 18.03 6.66 7.61
C CYS A 189 17.38 6.36 6.25
N CYS A 190 17.09 7.42 5.50
CA CYS A 190 16.54 7.34 4.15
C CYS A 190 17.47 8.05 3.16
N VAL A 191 17.88 7.34 2.11
CA VAL A 191 18.71 7.89 1.03
C VAL A 191 17.85 8.13 -0.21
N VAL A 192 17.80 9.38 -0.68
CA VAL A 192 17.03 9.77 -1.87
C VAL A 192 17.97 9.94 -3.06
N LEU A 193 17.77 9.13 -4.10
CA LEU A 193 18.52 9.22 -5.36
C LEU A 193 17.57 9.24 -6.56
N PRO A 194 17.86 10.05 -7.61
CA PRO A 194 17.03 10.09 -8.80
C PRO A 194 17.06 8.75 -9.55
N CYS A 195 16.10 8.56 -10.47
CA CYS A 195 16.08 7.39 -11.35
C CYS A 195 17.36 7.34 -12.20
N GLY A 196 17.93 6.14 -12.37
CA GLY A 196 19.20 5.95 -13.09
C GLY A 196 20.47 6.30 -12.28
N ALA A 197 20.38 6.86 -11.08
CA ALA A 197 21.56 7.18 -10.26
C ALA A 197 22.25 5.96 -9.64
N GLY A 198 21.70 4.74 -9.81
CA GLY A 198 22.25 3.51 -9.23
C GLY A 198 21.81 3.25 -7.79
N LYS A 199 20.51 3.40 -7.51
CA LYS A 199 19.90 3.05 -6.21
C LYS A 199 20.24 1.64 -5.76
N THR A 200 20.06 0.66 -6.65
CA THR A 200 20.38 -0.74 -6.38
C THR A 200 21.84 -0.92 -6.03
N ARG A 201 22.76 -0.29 -6.78
CA ARG A 201 24.20 -0.35 -6.54
C ARG A 201 24.62 0.20 -5.17
N VAL A 202 24.07 1.35 -4.77
CA VAL A 202 24.30 1.92 -3.43
C VAL A 202 23.73 1.00 -2.35
N GLY A 203 22.51 0.49 -2.55
CA GLY A 203 21.89 -0.46 -1.63
C GLY A 203 22.72 -1.74 -1.46
N SER A 204 23.21 -2.32 -2.54
CA SER A 204 24.11 -3.49 -2.50
C SER A 204 25.42 -3.19 -1.79
N ALA A 205 26.01 -2.00 -1.98
CA ALA A 205 27.22 -1.59 -1.25
C ALA A 205 26.97 -1.54 0.26
N ILE A 206 25.83 -0.96 0.68
CA ILE A 206 25.41 -0.91 2.09
C ILE A 206 25.23 -2.34 2.63
N THR A 207 24.53 -3.21 1.89
CA THR A 207 24.35 -4.63 2.27
C THR A 207 25.69 -5.33 2.47
N CYS A 208 26.62 -5.23 1.53
CA CYS A 208 27.91 -5.89 1.62
C CYS A 208 28.83 -5.27 2.69
N GLN A 209 28.69 -3.98 3.00
CA GLN A 209 29.35 -3.38 4.15
C GLN A 209 28.80 -3.96 5.45
N PHE A 210 27.47 -3.97 5.61
CA PHE A 210 26.82 -4.52 6.79
C PHE A 210 27.21 -5.98 7.04
N LEU A 211 27.20 -6.84 6.02
CA LEU A 211 27.56 -8.26 6.17
C LEU A 211 29.04 -8.49 6.50
N ARG A 212 29.94 -7.60 6.06
CA ARG A 212 31.36 -7.66 6.48
C ARG A 212 31.54 -7.30 7.95
N GLU A 213 30.76 -6.33 8.43
CA GLU A 213 30.76 -5.91 9.82
C GLU A 213 29.98 -6.89 10.72
N ASN A 214 29.01 -7.62 10.14
CA ASN A 214 28.12 -8.54 10.85
C ASN A 214 28.04 -9.88 10.09
N PRO A 215 29.02 -10.80 10.27
CA PRO A 215 29.05 -12.07 9.55
C PRO A 215 27.83 -12.97 9.77
N ASN A 216 27.20 -12.87 10.94
CA ASN A 216 25.97 -13.61 11.26
C ASN A 216 24.69 -12.78 10.99
N GLY A 217 24.83 -11.58 10.41
CA GLY A 217 23.73 -10.69 10.11
C GLY A 217 22.88 -11.17 8.94
N CYS A 218 21.63 -10.73 8.91
CA CYS A 218 20.71 -10.96 7.80
C CYS A 218 20.19 -9.63 7.26
N VAL A 219 20.12 -9.50 5.94
CA VAL A 219 19.60 -8.32 5.25
C VAL A 219 18.38 -8.71 4.43
N VAL A 220 17.26 -8.05 4.70
CA VAL A 220 16.02 -8.22 3.94
C VAL A 220 15.83 -7.02 3.00
N VAL A 221 15.76 -7.30 1.70
CA VAL A 221 15.48 -6.29 0.68
C VAL A 221 14.04 -6.40 0.23
N LEU A 222 13.25 -5.38 0.55
CA LEU A 222 11.85 -5.28 0.17
C LEU A 222 11.71 -4.63 -1.21
N CYS A 223 11.21 -5.41 -2.16
CA CYS A 223 10.96 -4.95 -3.52
C CYS A 223 9.45 -4.75 -3.77
N LEU A 224 9.08 -3.75 -4.55
CA LEU A 224 7.68 -3.59 -4.98
C LEU A 224 7.27 -4.66 -6.01
N ARG A 225 8.21 -5.08 -6.85
CA ARG A 225 8.00 -5.99 -7.99
C ARG A 225 9.12 -7.01 -8.06
N ARG A 226 8.83 -8.16 -8.68
CA ARG A 226 9.80 -9.23 -8.94
C ARG A 226 10.99 -8.74 -9.79
N GLU A 227 10.77 -7.79 -10.70
CA GLU A 227 11.85 -7.23 -11.50
C GLU A 227 12.87 -6.46 -10.64
N GLY A 228 12.41 -5.79 -9.57
CA GLY A 228 13.31 -5.18 -8.59
C GLY A 228 14.18 -6.23 -7.91
N MET A 229 13.61 -7.38 -7.52
CA MET A 229 14.37 -8.47 -6.92
C MET A 229 15.45 -8.99 -7.87
N ARG A 230 15.12 -9.22 -9.14
CA ARG A 230 16.10 -9.69 -10.14
C ARG A 230 17.24 -8.70 -10.36
N GLN A 231 16.93 -7.40 -10.37
CA GLN A 231 17.96 -6.36 -10.47
C GLN A 231 18.90 -6.38 -9.26
N TRP A 232 18.36 -6.57 -8.05
CA TRP A 232 19.15 -6.74 -6.84
C TRP A 232 20.00 -8.01 -6.84
N ALA A 233 19.40 -9.15 -7.20
CA ALA A 233 20.10 -10.43 -7.27
C ALA A 233 21.27 -10.39 -8.27
N ARG A 234 21.05 -9.74 -9.42
CA ARG A 234 22.10 -9.53 -10.43
C ARG A 234 23.19 -8.59 -9.93
N GLU A 235 22.82 -7.44 -9.36
CA GLU A 235 23.81 -6.49 -8.85
C GLU A 235 24.69 -7.16 -7.77
N LEU A 236 24.08 -7.82 -6.78
CA LEU A 236 24.78 -8.51 -5.70
C LEU A 236 25.69 -9.63 -6.20
N SER A 237 25.22 -10.48 -7.12
CA SER A 237 26.02 -11.60 -7.61
C SER A 237 27.13 -11.15 -8.57
N GLU A 238 26.82 -10.34 -9.57
CA GLU A 238 27.78 -9.94 -10.62
C GLU A 238 28.77 -8.87 -10.15
N ASN A 239 28.35 -7.93 -9.29
CA ASN A 239 29.17 -6.79 -8.88
C ASN A 239 29.65 -6.85 -7.43
N TRP A 240 29.21 -7.82 -6.63
CA TRP A 240 29.62 -7.92 -5.22
C TRP A 240 29.93 -9.34 -4.77
N GLY A 241 29.79 -10.35 -5.63
CA GLY A 241 30.03 -11.76 -5.28
C GLY A 241 29.16 -12.26 -4.12
N THR A 242 28.03 -11.59 -3.85
CA THR A 242 27.15 -11.90 -2.71
C THR A 242 25.93 -12.64 -3.23
N ALA A 243 25.72 -13.86 -2.73
CA ALA A 243 24.52 -14.63 -3.06
C ALA A 243 23.29 -14.05 -2.33
N ALA A 244 22.15 -14.07 -3.00
CA ALA A 244 20.88 -13.61 -2.44
C ALA A 244 19.77 -14.61 -2.72
N LEU A 245 18.94 -14.87 -1.72
CA LEU A 245 17.78 -15.76 -1.85
C LEU A 245 16.58 -14.99 -2.38
N GLU A 246 16.12 -15.34 -3.58
CA GLU A 246 14.87 -14.82 -4.14
C GLU A 246 13.65 -15.60 -3.64
N VAL A 247 12.84 -14.98 -2.78
CA VAL A 247 11.60 -15.58 -2.27
C VAL A 247 10.51 -15.53 -3.34
N SER A 248 10.40 -16.60 -4.12
CA SER A 248 9.39 -16.75 -5.19
C SER A 248 8.19 -17.64 -4.79
N GLY A 249 8.35 -18.52 -3.80
CA GLY A 249 7.33 -19.47 -3.32
C GLY A 249 6.79 -19.16 -1.92
N PRO A 250 5.96 -20.05 -1.34
CA PRO A 250 5.55 -19.98 0.07
C PRO A 250 6.74 -19.96 1.02
N ILE A 251 6.76 -18.98 1.94
CA ILE A 251 7.81 -18.86 2.96
C ILE A 251 7.93 -20.14 3.82
N SER A 252 6.81 -20.83 4.06
CA SER A 252 6.77 -22.09 4.81
C SER A 252 7.62 -23.21 4.21
N GLU A 253 7.76 -23.24 2.88
CA GLU A 253 8.57 -24.24 2.18
C GLU A 253 10.07 -23.87 2.14
N LEU A 254 10.38 -22.59 2.40
CA LEU A 254 11.73 -22.03 2.34
C LEU A 254 12.42 -21.98 3.72
N GLY A 255 11.81 -22.51 4.79
CA GLY A 255 12.27 -22.33 6.17
C GLY A 255 13.76 -22.60 6.37
N SER A 256 14.28 -23.74 5.90
CA SER A 256 15.70 -24.08 6.03
C SER A 256 16.62 -23.23 5.13
N ALA A 257 16.11 -22.72 4.01
CA ALA A 257 16.87 -21.84 3.13
C ALA A 257 16.95 -20.40 3.68
N LEU A 258 15.89 -19.94 4.35
CA LEU A 258 15.84 -18.61 4.98
C LEU A 258 16.86 -18.50 6.10
N CYS A 259 16.94 -19.49 6.99
CA CYS A 259 17.90 -19.49 8.10
C CYS A 259 19.36 -19.55 7.63
N LYS A 260 19.62 -20.03 6.41
CA LYS A 260 20.97 -20.13 5.83
C LYS A 260 21.34 -18.94 4.95
N SER A 261 20.41 -18.01 4.72
CA SER A 261 20.60 -16.91 3.77
C SER A 261 20.88 -15.60 4.49
N GLN A 262 22.03 -14.99 4.19
CA GLN A 262 22.40 -13.67 4.69
C GLN A 262 21.68 -12.53 3.96
N VAL A 263 21.27 -12.74 2.71
CA VAL A 263 20.49 -11.75 1.94
C VAL A 263 19.22 -12.38 1.42
N ILE A 264 18.08 -11.80 1.79
CA ILE A 264 16.75 -12.27 1.42
C ILE A 264 16.07 -11.18 0.59
N LEU A 265 15.70 -11.51 -0.65
CA LEU A 265 14.98 -10.63 -1.55
C LEU A 265 13.51 -11.06 -1.57
N VAL A 266 12.61 -10.16 -1.20
CA VAL A 266 11.17 -10.47 -1.12
C VAL A 266 10.33 -9.31 -1.65
N THR A 267 9.19 -9.62 -2.24
CA THR A 267 8.24 -8.57 -2.62
C THR A 267 7.32 -8.19 -1.46
N TYR A 268 6.96 -6.91 -1.38
CA TYR A 268 6.05 -6.39 -0.35
C TYR A 268 4.74 -7.18 -0.29
N HIS A 269 4.14 -7.48 -1.45
CA HIS A 269 2.91 -8.26 -1.53
C HIS A 269 3.05 -9.68 -0.99
N ARG A 270 4.23 -10.30 -1.13
CA ARG A 270 4.47 -11.66 -0.64
C ARG A 270 4.45 -11.69 0.88
N LEU A 271 5.22 -10.79 1.51
CA LEU A 271 5.32 -10.69 2.96
C LEU A 271 3.96 -10.43 3.62
N LEU A 272 3.12 -9.56 3.03
CA LEU A 272 1.77 -9.33 3.53
C LEU A 272 0.79 -10.48 3.27
N SER A 273 0.92 -11.18 2.14
CA SER A 273 0.00 -12.26 1.78
C SER A 273 0.25 -13.50 2.64
N ASP A 274 1.50 -13.80 2.95
CA ASP A 274 1.86 -14.93 3.80
C ASP A 274 1.45 -14.67 5.26
N LYS A 275 1.54 -13.43 5.77
CA LYS A 275 0.98 -13.05 7.08
C LYS A 275 -0.52 -13.32 7.18
N ARG A 276 -1.28 -12.93 6.15
CA ARG A 276 -2.73 -13.22 6.10
C ARG A 276 -3.03 -14.72 6.05
N ARG A 277 -2.15 -15.52 5.42
CA ARG A 277 -2.31 -16.98 5.36
C ARG A 277 -1.97 -17.62 6.69
N SER A 278 -0.89 -17.21 7.36
CA SER A 278 -0.55 -17.73 8.69
C SER A 278 -1.64 -17.41 9.71
N ASP A 279 -2.21 -16.20 9.65
CA ASP A 279 -3.29 -15.79 10.57
C ASP A 279 -4.58 -16.58 10.29
N LYS A 280 -4.87 -16.86 9.02
CA LYS A 280 -5.99 -17.75 8.65
C LYS A 280 -5.76 -19.18 9.08
N THR A 281 -4.58 -19.75 8.87
CA THR A 281 -4.30 -21.12 9.30
C THR A 281 -4.28 -21.23 10.83
N ALA A 282 -3.83 -20.21 11.56
CA ALA A 282 -3.94 -20.15 13.02
C ALA A 282 -5.41 -20.04 13.50
N GLY A 283 -6.26 -19.33 12.76
CA GLY A 283 -7.70 -19.25 13.05
C GLY A 283 -8.51 -20.47 12.61
N GLU A 284 -8.18 -21.09 11.48
CA GLU A 284 -8.83 -22.28 10.91
C GLU A 284 -8.35 -23.57 11.59
N SER A 285 -7.21 -23.55 12.29
CA SER A 285 -6.84 -24.61 13.24
C SER A 285 -7.83 -24.71 14.41
N ALA A 286 -8.66 -23.68 14.65
CA ALA A 286 -9.79 -23.74 15.56
C ALA A 286 -11.12 -24.16 14.90
N GLN A 287 -11.18 -24.23 13.56
CA GLN A 287 -12.39 -24.57 12.79
C GLN A 287 -12.02 -25.40 11.55
N SER A 288 -11.81 -26.70 11.80
CA SER A 288 -11.83 -27.76 10.78
C SER A 288 -13.21 -27.83 10.09
N TRP A 289 -13.18 -28.37 8.86
CA TRP A 289 -14.24 -28.96 8.02
C TRP A 289 -14.57 -28.23 6.69
N GLU A 290 -14.13 -28.90 5.60
CA GLU A 290 -14.75 -29.06 4.26
C GLU A 290 -14.67 -27.93 3.19
N ASP A 291 -13.75 -28.15 2.24
CA ASP A 291 -14.02 -28.54 0.84
C ASP A 291 -13.87 -27.54 -0.35
N ASP A 292 -13.09 -28.04 -1.32
CA ASP A 292 -12.96 -27.85 -2.78
C ASP A 292 -12.86 -26.49 -3.54
N GLY A 293 -11.68 -26.27 -4.16
CA GLY A 293 -11.57 -26.36 -5.64
C GLY A 293 -11.35 -25.10 -6.52
N ILE A 294 -10.13 -24.98 -7.10
CA ILE A 294 -9.75 -24.63 -8.52
C ILE A 294 -10.23 -23.25 -9.09
N GLY A 295 -9.46 -22.36 -9.76
CA GLY A 295 -8.20 -22.45 -10.51
C GLY A 295 -7.80 -21.09 -11.17
N GLU A 296 -6.87 -21.16 -12.13
CA GLU A 296 -5.77 -20.22 -12.45
C GLU A 296 -5.97 -19.09 -13.51
N GLY A 297 -4.95 -18.21 -13.61
CA GLY A 297 -4.50 -17.51 -14.86
C GLY A 297 -4.58 -15.98 -14.81
N GLY A 298 -3.62 -15.14 -15.22
CA GLY A 298 -2.34 -15.24 -15.91
C GLY A 298 -2.00 -13.87 -16.57
N ALA A 299 -0.73 -13.64 -16.91
CA ALA A 299 -0.11 -12.54 -17.70
C ALA A 299 0.36 -11.24 -16.97
N LEU A 300 1.67 -11.02 -17.06
CA LEU A 300 2.47 -9.87 -16.58
C LEU A 300 3.05 -9.14 -17.79
N ASP A 301 3.15 -7.81 -17.69
CA ASP A 301 3.93 -6.98 -18.62
C ASP A 301 4.85 -6.00 -17.85
N ALA A 302 5.97 -5.66 -18.48
CA ALA A 302 7.20 -5.17 -17.87
C ALA A 302 7.31 -3.63 -17.75
N ALA A 303 7.66 -3.12 -16.56
CA ALA A 303 8.62 -2.04 -16.32
C ALA A 303 8.52 -1.45 -14.88
N ALA A 304 9.66 -0.95 -14.40
CA ALA A 304 9.92 -0.10 -13.22
C ALA A 304 10.01 -0.77 -11.83
N GLY A 305 11.21 -0.66 -11.24
CA GLY A 305 11.54 -1.02 -9.86
C GLY A 305 12.13 0.17 -9.10
N GLY A 306 11.59 0.44 -7.92
CA GLY A 306 12.25 1.19 -6.84
C GLY A 306 12.31 0.27 -5.62
N ALA A 307 13.41 0.35 -4.86
CA ALA A 307 13.62 -0.43 -3.65
C ALA A 307 14.09 0.49 -2.53
N VAL A 308 13.67 0.15 -1.30
CA VAL A 308 14.09 0.78 -0.05
C VAL A 308 14.72 -0.34 0.78
N ALA A 309 15.96 -0.16 1.22
CA ALA A 309 16.58 -1.04 2.20
C ALA A 309 16.29 -0.46 3.59
N ALA A 310 15.85 -1.31 4.51
CA ALA A 310 15.71 -0.97 5.91
C ALA A 310 16.59 -1.93 6.71
N ARG A 311 17.32 -1.37 7.68
CA ARG A 311 18.09 -2.10 8.67
C ARG A 311 17.15 -2.39 9.84
N PHE A 312 17.08 -3.64 10.28
CA PHE A 312 16.44 -4.01 11.53
C PHE A 312 17.57 -4.53 12.43
N GLU A 313 17.70 -3.93 13.61
CA GLU A 313 18.57 -4.39 14.70
C GLU A 313 17.83 -5.46 15.51
#